data_AF-A0A419HTE6-F1
#
_entry.id   AF-A0A419HTE6-F1
#
_cell.length_a   1.000
_cell.length_b   1.000
_cell.length_c   1.000
_cell.angle_alpha   90.00
_cell.angle_beta   90.00
_cell.angle_gamma   90.00
#
_symmetry.space_group_name_H-M   'P 1'
#
loop_
_entity.id
_entity.type
_entity.pdbx_description
1 polymer ?
#
loop_
_entity_poly.entity_id
_entity_poly.type
_entity_poly.pdbx_seq_one_letter_code
_entity_poly.pdbx_strand_id
1 'polypeptide(L)'
;MGALSPLHWIIIIGVLVLLFGSSKLPELARSLGKSAKIAKEEIRGLRDEDKPAQQADQAQLPPAQPQQQTPPPAAAPQVAPPLDHSKPNNQ
;
A
#
# COMPACT_ATOMS: atom_id res chain seq x y z
N MET A 1 -22.54 -35.77 11.06
CA MET A 1 -21.79 -35.49 12.30
C MET A 1 -20.31 -35.43 11.96
N GLY A 2 -19.65 -34.28 12.15
CA GLY A 2 -18.20 -34.15 11.88
C GLY A 2 -17.84 -33.36 10.63
N ALA A 3 -18.77 -32.58 10.08
CA ALA A 3 -18.44 -31.63 9.05
C ALA A 3 -17.51 -30.56 9.68
N LEU A 4 -16.22 -30.69 9.39
CA LEU A 4 -15.19 -29.67 9.45
C LEU A 4 -15.15 -28.87 10.76
N SER A 5 -14.59 -29.52 11.79
CA SER A 5 -14.11 -28.82 12.99
C SER A 5 -13.25 -27.62 12.57
N PRO A 6 -13.53 -26.40 13.07
CA PRO A 6 -12.69 -25.22 12.83
C PRO A 6 -11.20 -25.50 13.11
N LEU A 7 -10.92 -26.45 13.99
CA LEU A 7 -9.59 -26.92 14.33
C LEU A 7 -8.85 -27.52 13.12
N HIS A 8 -9.54 -28.24 12.22
CA HIS A 8 -8.93 -28.79 11.00
C HIS A 8 -8.47 -27.68 10.04
N TRP A 9 -9.28 -26.64 9.87
CA TRP A 9 -8.92 -25.47 9.07
C TRP A 9 -7.72 -24.72 9.65
N ILE A 10 -7.66 -24.58 10.98
CA ILE A 10 -6.50 -23.98 11.67
C ILE A 10 -5.23 -24.79 11.38
N ILE A 11 -5.29 -26.13 11.41
CA ILE A 11 -4.13 -26.98 11.10
C ILE A 11 -3.67 -26.78 9.65
N ILE A 12 -4.59 -26.75 8.68
CA ILE A 12 -4.25 -26.53 7.26
C ILE A 12 -3.59 -25.17 7.07
N ILE A 13 -4.17 -24.10 7.63
CA ILE A 13 -3.59 -22.76 7.57
C ILE A 13 -2.23 -22.75 8.26
N GLY A 14 -2.08 -23.43 9.39
CA GLY A 14 -0.82 -23.58 10.11
C GLY A 14 0.27 -24.22 9.26
N VAL A 15 -0.04 -25.32 8.56
CA VAL A 15 0.90 -25.98 7.64
C VAL A 15 1.26 -25.05 6.48
N LEU A 16 0.29 -24.34 5.91
CA LEU A 16 0.54 -23.40 4.82
C LEU A 16 1.44 -22.24 5.27
N VAL A 17 1.20 -21.70 6.46
CA VAL A 17 2.06 -20.68 7.09
C VAL A 17 3.46 -21.24 7.34
N LEU A 18 3.60 -22.51 7.71
CA LEU A 18 4.91 -23.12 7.97
C LEU A 18 5.72 -23.32 6.68
N LEU A 19 5.07 -23.69 5.57
CA LEU A 19 5.70 -23.87 4.26
C LEU A 19 6.02 -22.54 3.57
N PHE A 20 5.05 -21.62 3.55
CA PHE A 20 5.19 -20.33 2.82
C PHE A 20 5.78 -19.22 3.69
N GLY A 21 5.72 -19.35 5.02
CA GLY A 21 6.12 -18.32 5.98
C GLY A 21 4.98 -17.35 6.34
N SER A 22 5.00 -16.88 7.59
CA SER A 22 3.99 -15.96 8.15
C SER A 22 3.94 -14.59 7.45
N SER A 23 5.00 -14.20 6.75
CA SER A 23 5.03 -12.93 5.99
C SER A 23 4.53 -13.06 4.55
N LYS A 24 4.54 -14.25 3.94
CA LYS A 24 4.20 -14.39 2.50
C LYS A 24 2.71 -14.54 2.26
N LEU A 25 2.00 -15.29 3.09
CA LEU A 25 0.54 -15.39 2.99
C LEU A 25 -0.21 -14.04 3.11
N PRO A 26 0.06 -13.18 4.12
CA PRO A 26 -0.61 -11.89 4.19
C PRO A 26 -0.20 -10.94 3.07
N GLU A 27 1.04 -11.05 2.57
CA GLU A 27 1.51 -10.25 1.44
C GLU A 27 0.79 -10.62 0.14
N LEU A 28 0.66 -11.92 -0.14
CA LEU A 28 -0.11 -12.44 -1.27
C LEU A 28 -1.59 -12.10 -1.14
N ALA A 29 -2.18 -12.23 0.06
CA ALA A 29 -3.57 -11.86 0.29
C ALA A 29 -3.80 -10.35 0.07
N ARG A 30 -2.85 -9.48 0.45
CA ARG A 30 -2.92 -8.03 0.21
C ARG A 30 -2.79 -7.69 -1.28
N SER A 31 -1.87 -8.32 -2.01
CA SER A 31 -1.69 -8.06 -3.44
C SER A 31 -2.88 -8.56 -4.26
N LEU A 32 -3.33 -9.80 -4.00
CA LEU A 32 -4.54 -10.37 -4.60
C LEU A 32 -5.79 -9.58 -4.22
N GLY A 33 -5.89 -9.11 -2.97
CA GLY A 33 -7.01 -8.30 -2.50
C GLY A 33 -7.11 -6.93 -3.19
N LYS A 34 -5.97 -6.29 -3.51
CA LYS A 34 -5.96 -5.04 -4.28
C LYS A 34 -6.46 -5.25 -5.71
N SER A 35 -5.95 -6.26 -6.42
CA SER A 35 -6.41 -6.60 -7.78
C SER A 35 -7.87 -7.05 -7.80
N ALA A 36 -8.28 -7.86 -6.81
CA ALA A 36 -9.66 -8.32 -6.67
C ALA A 36 -10.62 -7.18 -6.30
N LYS A 37 -10.18 -6.16 -5.55
CA LYS A 37 -11.00 -4.97 -5.25
C LYS A 37 -11.33 -4.22 -6.54
N ILE A 38 -10.32 -3.95 -7.37
CA ILE A 38 -10.48 -3.22 -8.63
C ILE A 38 -11.39 -4.01 -9.59
N ALA A 39 -11.12 -5.30 -9.77
CA ALA A 39 -11.96 -6.16 -10.60
C ALA A 39 -13.39 -6.27 -10.05
N LYS A 40 -13.56 -6.32 -8.73
CA LYS A 40 -14.88 -6.32 -8.09
C LYS A 40 -15.58 -4.98 -8.29
N GLU A 41 -14.89 -3.85 -8.28
CA GLU A 41 -15.45 -2.52 -8.55
C GLU A 41 -15.88 -2.37 -10.01
N GLU A 42 -15.12 -2.90 -10.97
CA GLU A 42 -15.53 -2.97 -12.38
C GLU A 42 -16.75 -3.86 -12.55
N ILE A 43 -16.73 -5.10 -12.05
CA ILE A 43 -17.87 -6.03 -12.13
C ILE A 43 -19.09 -5.47 -11.40
N ARG A 44 -18.87 -4.76 -10.30
CA ARG A 44 -19.93 -4.09 -9.55
C ARG A 44 -20.46 -2.88 -10.31
N GLY A 45 -19.64 -2.10 -11.00
CA GLY A 45 -20.11 -1.03 -11.89
C GLY A 45 -21.08 -1.52 -12.96
N LEU A 46 -20.90 -2.75 -13.47
CA LEU A 46 -21.87 -3.39 -14.38
C LEU A 46 -23.12 -3.94 -13.69
N ARG A 47 -23.12 -4.14 -12.37
CA ARG A 47 -24.24 -4.69 -11.58
C ARG A 47 -24.98 -3.66 -10.72
N ASP A 48 -24.32 -2.55 -10.36
CA ASP A 48 -24.82 -1.49 -9.47
C ASP A 48 -25.54 -0.36 -10.24
N GLU A 49 -25.79 -0.48 -11.56
CA GLU A 49 -26.76 0.37 -12.26
C GLU A 49 -28.20 0.28 -11.67
N ASP A 50 -28.42 -0.56 -10.65
CA ASP A 50 -29.70 -0.76 -9.96
C ASP A 50 -29.71 -0.56 -8.41
N LYS A 51 -28.64 -0.06 -7.72
CA LYS A 51 -28.76 0.36 -6.29
C LYS A 51 -27.61 1.23 -5.74
N PRO A 52 -27.77 2.02 -4.65
CA PRO A 52 -26.72 2.91 -4.14
C PRO A 52 -25.64 2.17 -3.33
N ALA A 53 -24.40 2.63 -3.53
CA ALA A 53 -23.17 2.12 -2.97
C ALA A 53 -22.98 2.45 -1.47
N GLN A 54 -22.72 1.42 -0.67
CA GLN A 54 -22.16 1.58 0.68
C GLN A 54 -20.63 1.40 0.63
N GLN A 55 -19.92 2.50 0.84
CA GLN A 55 -18.47 2.59 1.01
C GLN A 55 -17.97 1.71 2.17
N ALA A 56 -16.82 1.07 1.95
CA ALA A 56 -15.95 0.60 3.02
C ALA A 56 -14.50 0.98 2.67
N ASP A 57 -14.28 2.28 2.61
CA ASP A 57 -12.96 2.89 2.73
C ASP A 57 -12.67 3.01 4.23
N GLN A 58 -12.12 1.97 4.86
CA GLN A 58 -11.49 2.12 6.16
C GLN A 58 -10.23 1.26 6.28
N ALA A 59 -9.14 1.98 6.58
CA ALA A 59 -7.92 1.56 7.24
C ALA A 59 -6.85 0.82 6.42
N GLN A 60 -6.10 1.60 5.62
CA GLN A 60 -4.65 1.40 5.52
C GLN A 60 -3.94 2.69 5.95
N LEU A 61 -3.68 2.80 7.26
CA LEU A 61 -2.58 3.60 7.76
C LEU A 61 -1.30 3.05 7.11
N PRO A 62 -0.48 3.88 6.43
CA PRO A 62 0.85 3.45 5.99
C PRO A 62 1.63 2.96 7.21
N PRO A 63 2.22 1.74 7.19
CA PRO A 63 3.16 1.37 8.24
C PRO A 63 4.28 2.41 8.22
N ALA A 64 4.50 3.06 9.37
CA ALA A 64 5.60 3.98 9.59
C ALA A 64 6.89 3.29 9.14
N GLN A 65 7.46 3.78 8.04
CA GLN A 65 8.81 3.40 7.66
C GLN A 65 9.71 3.85 8.81
N PRO A 66 10.62 2.99 9.32
CA PRO A 66 11.68 3.50 10.18
C PRO A 66 12.45 4.52 9.34
N GLN A 67 12.34 5.80 9.72
CA GLN A 67 13.15 6.87 9.16
C GLN A 67 14.61 6.52 9.44
N GLN A 68 15.29 5.93 8.46
CA GLN A 68 16.73 5.94 8.41
C GLN A 68 17.13 7.41 8.29
N GLN A 69 17.65 7.91 9.40
CA GLN A 69 18.18 9.25 9.58
C GLN A 69 19.07 9.60 8.39
N THR A 70 18.72 10.67 7.69
CA THR A 70 19.66 11.37 6.81
C THR A 70 20.86 11.78 7.64
N PRO A 71 22.11 11.39 7.28
CA PRO A 71 23.25 12.10 7.80
C PRO A 71 23.13 13.56 7.33
N PRO A 72 23.28 14.56 8.22
CA PRO A 72 23.27 15.96 7.83
C PRO A 72 24.37 16.21 6.78
N PRO A 73 24.10 16.99 5.73
CA PRO A 73 25.14 17.46 4.82
C PRO A 73 26.20 18.20 5.66
N ALA A 74 27.36 17.56 5.84
CA ALA A 74 28.51 18.21 6.43
C ALA A 74 28.83 19.44 5.56
N ALA A 75 28.87 20.60 6.21
CA ALA A 75 29.21 21.88 5.63
C ALA A 75 30.48 21.79 4.78
N ALA A 76 30.32 21.86 3.45
CA ALA A 76 31.37 22.32 2.56
C ALA A 76 31.11 23.81 2.28
N PRO A 77 32.07 24.72 2.53
CA PRO A 77 31.86 26.15 2.37
C PRO A 77 31.80 26.54 0.89
N GLN A 78 30.80 27.37 0.55
CA GLN A 78 30.87 28.46 -0.42
C GLN A 78 31.25 28.09 -1.88
N VAL A 79 30.25 28.13 -2.76
CA VAL A 79 30.42 28.84 -4.04
C VAL A 79 29.22 29.78 -4.16
N ALA A 80 29.48 31.06 -3.90
CA ALA A 80 28.54 32.16 -4.07
C ALA A 80 28.23 32.37 -5.59
N PRO A 81 27.13 33.08 -5.91
CA PRO A 81 26.34 32.91 -7.13
C PRO A 81 26.95 33.59 -8.37
N PRO A 82 26.85 33.01 -9.58
CA PRO A 82 27.00 33.77 -10.80
C PRO A 82 25.68 34.47 -11.13
N LEU A 83 25.59 35.73 -10.70
CA LEU A 83 25.06 36.87 -11.45
C LEU A 83 23.71 36.66 -12.17
N ASP A 84 22.67 37.00 -11.42
CA ASP A 84 21.43 37.64 -11.85
C ASP A 84 21.57 38.42 -13.18
N HIS A 85 21.10 37.84 -14.29
CA HIS A 85 20.88 38.57 -15.55
C HIS A 85 19.50 39.25 -15.53
N SER A 86 19.20 39.99 -14.46
CA SER A 86 18.11 40.96 -14.44
C SER A 86 18.52 42.19 -15.23
N LYS A 87 18.29 42.17 -16.55
CA LYS A 87 18.23 43.40 -17.34
C LYS A 87 16.76 43.82 -17.43
N PRO A 88 16.39 44.97 -16.83
CA PRO A 88 15.01 45.39 -16.72
C PRO A 88 14.47 45.93 -18.04
N ASN A 89 13.18 45.67 -18.18
CA ASN A 89 12.18 46.30 -19.03
C ASN A 89 12.28 47.84 -19.11
N ASN A 90 12.02 48.39 -20.32
CA ASN A 90 11.38 49.68 -20.59
C ASN A 90 12.14 51.02 -20.45
N GLN A 91 12.65 51.52 -21.59
CA GLN A 91 12.49 52.92 -22.04
C GLN A 91 12.36 52.91 -23.57
#